data_AF-W0AIV9-F1
#
_entry.id   AF-W0AIV9-F1
#
_cell.length_a   1.000
_cell.length_b   1.000
_cell.length_c   1.000
_cell.angle_alpha   90.00
_cell.angle_beta   90.00
_cell.angle_gamma   90.00
#
_symmetry.space_group_name_H-M   'P 1'
#
loop_
_entity.id
_entity.type
_entity.pdbx_description
1 polymer ?
#
loop_
_entity_poly.entity_id
_entity_poly.type
_entity_poly.pdbx_seq_one_letter_code
_entity_poly.pdbx_strand_id
1 'polypeptide(L)'
;MFLDTNIVNLLVKRAPHIFEQEPLPESLDTTSAWDTEALMHVFQIGTRAHWDLVVSAKTIDEISRTRNASVREDLLDYAFEVVDTQSEDSAFAADFGRRLADAPLVASLPDRADRELLGNAIGLGCDVFCTSDRSTIINKRGQLPQLPLRILTPVEWWAHVKPWGGLWC
;
A
#
# COMPACT_ATOMS: atom_id res chain seq x y z
N MET A 1 1.89 5.95 6.29
CA MET A 1 0.97 5.12 5.48
C MET A 1 1.78 4.00 4.86
N PHE A 2 1.46 2.75 5.17
CA PHE A 2 2.14 1.60 4.59
C PHE A 2 1.44 1.12 3.32
N LEU A 3 2.17 0.96 2.21
CA LEU A 3 1.65 0.45 0.94
C LEU A 3 2.06 -1.02 0.78
N ASP A 4 1.07 -1.88 0.60
CA ASP A 4 1.29 -3.28 0.24
C ASP A 4 1.88 -3.40 -1.17
N THR A 5 2.56 -4.52 -1.46
CA THR A 5 3.19 -4.77 -2.77
C THR A 5 2.18 -4.68 -3.92
N ASN A 6 0.93 -5.11 -3.72
CA ASN A 6 -0.09 -4.99 -4.77
C ASN A 6 -0.46 -3.53 -5.09
N ILE A 7 -0.38 -2.62 -4.12
CA ILE A 7 -0.63 -1.19 -4.34
C ILE A 7 0.52 -0.57 -5.10
N VAL A 8 1.77 -0.90 -4.74
CA VAL A 8 2.94 -0.41 -5.48
C VAL A 8 2.91 -0.88 -6.94
N ASN A 9 2.54 -2.14 -7.16
CA ASN A 9 2.32 -2.66 -8.51
C ASN A 9 1.21 -1.91 -9.27
N LEU A 10 0.13 -1.53 -8.58
CA LEU A 10 -0.96 -0.78 -9.17
C LEU A 10 -0.51 0.64 -9.56
N LEU A 11 0.22 1.32 -8.66
CA LEU A 11 0.76 2.67 -8.89
C LEU A 11 1.58 2.73 -10.16
N VAL A 12 2.45 1.74 -10.40
CA VAL A 12 3.32 1.77 -11.57
C VAL A 12 2.65 1.29 -12.83
N LYS A 13 1.87 0.20 -12.77
CA LYS A 13 1.12 -0.27 -13.95
C LYS A 13 0.09 0.74 -14.44
N ARG A 14 -0.36 1.64 -13.56
CA ARG A 14 -1.40 2.64 -13.85
C ARG A 14 -0.92 4.07 -13.65
N ALA A 15 0.40 4.29 -13.66
CA ALA A 15 0.99 5.61 -13.44
C ALA A 15 0.37 6.70 -14.34
N PRO A 16 0.17 6.50 -15.66
CA PRO A 16 -0.47 7.52 -16.51
C PRO A 16 -1.89 7.88 -16.07
N HIS A 17 -2.64 6.93 -15.54
CA HIS A 17 -4.00 7.17 -15.08
C HIS A 17 -4.05 7.81 -13.68
N ILE A 18 -3.07 7.48 -12.82
CA ILE A 18 -3.04 7.93 -11.43
C ILE A 18 -2.41 9.32 -11.31
N PHE A 19 -1.28 9.55 -11.98
CA PHE A 19 -0.50 10.78 -11.84
C PHE A 19 -0.80 11.78 -12.96
N GLU A 20 -0.96 11.31 -14.20
CA GLU A 20 -1.23 12.16 -15.37
C GLU A 20 -2.74 12.29 -15.70
N GLN A 21 -3.61 11.59 -14.95
CA GLN A 21 -5.07 11.60 -15.12
C GLN A 21 -5.53 11.19 -16.53
N GLU A 22 -4.78 10.32 -17.20
CA GLU A 22 -5.21 9.76 -18.48
C GLU A 22 -6.49 8.90 -18.31
N PRO A 23 -7.41 8.91 -19.29
CA PRO A 23 -8.63 8.11 -19.24
C PRO A 23 -8.36 6.62 -18.99
N LEU A 24 -9.15 6.01 -18.09
CA LEU A 24 -9.03 4.58 -17.80
C LEU A 24 -9.45 3.74 -19.02
N PRO A 25 -8.76 2.61 -19.31
CA PRO A 25 -9.16 1.71 -20.38
C PRO A 25 -10.54 1.08 -20.10
N GLU A 26 -11.42 1.03 -21.10
CA GLU A 26 -12.75 0.41 -20.97
C GLU A 26 -12.71 -1.09 -20.65
N SER A 27 -11.57 -1.75 -20.93
CA SER A 27 -11.36 -3.18 -20.66
C SER A 27 -10.98 -3.49 -19.22
N LEU A 28 -10.83 -2.48 -18.36
CA LEU A 28 -10.46 -2.66 -16.96
C LEU A 28 -11.65 -3.17 -16.16
N ASP A 29 -11.43 -4.12 -15.24
CA ASP A 29 -12.47 -4.54 -14.33
C ASP A 29 -12.88 -3.39 -13.40
N THR A 30 -14.16 -3.35 -13.02
CA THR A 30 -14.75 -2.25 -12.25
C THR A 30 -14.02 -2.00 -10.93
N THR A 31 -13.52 -3.05 -10.28
CA THR A 31 -12.87 -2.91 -8.97
C THR A 31 -11.50 -2.25 -9.11
N SER A 32 -10.70 -2.70 -10.07
CA SER A 32 -9.41 -2.08 -10.38
C SER A 32 -9.58 -0.65 -10.89
N ALA A 33 -10.63 -0.38 -11.66
CA ALA A 33 -10.94 0.98 -12.12
C ALA A 33 -11.20 1.91 -10.92
N TRP A 34 -12.04 1.50 -9.97
CA TRP A 34 -12.29 2.27 -8.75
C TRP A 34 -11.05 2.45 -7.88
N ASP A 35 -10.22 1.41 -7.71
CA ASP A 35 -8.98 1.55 -6.96
C ASP A 35 -8.02 2.53 -7.64
N THR A 36 -7.92 2.48 -8.97
CA THR A 36 -7.06 3.39 -9.74
C THR A 36 -7.54 4.83 -9.63
N GLU A 37 -8.83 5.08 -9.79
CA GLU A 37 -9.43 6.41 -9.63
C GLU A 37 -9.30 6.93 -8.19
N ALA A 38 -9.44 6.06 -7.20
CA ALA A 38 -9.24 6.43 -5.80
C ALA A 38 -7.79 6.83 -5.53
N LEU A 39 -6.80 6.08 -6.04
CA LEU A 39 -5.39 6.45 -5.94
C LEU A 39 -5.11 7.78 -6.65
N MET A 40 -5.66 8.00 -7.84
CA MET A 40 -5.55 9.28 -8.55
C MET A 40 -5.94 10.46 -7.65
N HIS A 41 -7.12 10.40 -7.01
CA HIS A 41 -7.57 11.46 -6.10
C HIS A 41 -6.72 11.59 -4.84
N VAL A 42 -6.33 10.46 -4.24
CA VAL A 42 -5.51 10.43 -3.03
C VAL A 42 -4.14 11.09 -3.26
N PHE A 43 -3.49 10.79 -4.39
CA PHE A 43 -2.19 11.36 -4.73
C PHE A 43 -2.31 12.81 -5.20
N GLN A 44 -3.39 13.16 -5.90
CA GLN A 44 -3.69 14.55 -6.26
C GLN A 44 -3.76 15.45 -5.01
N ILE A 45 -4.46 15.01 -3.95
CA ILE A 45 -4.52 15.73 -2.67
C ILE A 45 -3.22 15.55 -1.86
N GLY A 46 -2.58 14.40 -2.02
CA GLY A 46 -1.34 14.02 -1.34
C GLY A 46 -0.16 14.94 -1.59
N THR A 47 -0.07 15.53 -2.80
CA THR A 47 0.91 16.58 -3.11
C THR A 47 0.87 17.76 -2.13
N ARG A 48 -0.24 17.96 -1.41
CA ARG A 48 -0.43 19.01 -0.40
C ARG A 48 -0.45 18.44 1.03
N ALA A 49 -1.00 17.25 1.20
CA ALA A 49 -1.13 16.61 2.51
C ALA A 49 0.18 16.02 3.07
N HIS A 50 1.25 15.92 2.26
CA HIS A 50 2.54 15.33 2.63
C HIS A 50 2.37 13.92 3.23
N TRP A 51 1.91 12.98 2.41
CA TRP A 51 1.80 11.60 2.88
C TRP A 51 3.19 11.02 3.18
N ASP A 52 3.42 10.59 4.42
CA ASP A 52 4.56 9.74 4.75
C ASP A 52 4.28 8.32 4.25
N LEU A 53 4.70 8.01 3.03
CA LEU A 53 4.49 6.73 2.37
C LEU A 53 5.66 5.79 2.66
N VAL A 54 5.33 4.55 3.01
CA VAL A 54 6.31 3.53 3.42
C VAL A 54 5.97 2.22 2.72
N VAL A 55 6.99 1.49 2.27
CA VAL A 55 6.87 0.10 1.78
C VAL A 55 7.89 -0.76 2.51
N SER A 56 7.68 -2.08 2.54
CA SER A 56 8.73 -2.96 3.09
C SER A 56 9.94 -3.07 2.16
N ALA A 57 11.11 -3.31 2.73
CA ALA A 57 12.29 -3.74 1.97
C ALA A 57 12.00 -4.99 1.10
N LYS A 58 11.14 -5.89 1.58
CA LYS A 58 10.70 -7.07 0.82
C LYS A 58 9.92 -6.69 -0.44
N THR A 59 9.06 -5.67 -0.37
CA THR A 59 8.34 -5.13 -1.53
C THR A 59 9.32 -4.58 -2.57
N ILE A 60 10.38 -3.91 -2.13
CA ILE A 60 11.46 -3.42 -3.00
C ILE A 60 12.25 -4.59 -3.62
N ASP A 61 12.54 -5.64 -2.85
CA ASP A 61 13.18 -6.85 -3.37
C ASP A 61 12.31 -7.58 -4.40
N GLU A 62 11.00 -7.68 -4.16
CA GLU A 62 10.02 -8.25 -5.09
C GLU A 62 9.98 -7.47 -6.40
N ILE A 63 9.96 -6.14 -6.31
CA ILE A 63 10.07 -5.23 -7.46
C ILE A 63 11.38 -5.47 -8.21
N SER A 64 12.50 -5.51 -7.50
CA SER A 64 13.85 -5.73 -8.07
C SER A 64 13.97 -7.07 -8.80
N ARG A 65 13.11 -8.04 -8.49
CA ARG A 65 13.06 -9.36 -9.15
C ARG A 65 12.06 -9.43 -10.31
N THR A 66 11.38 -8.33 -10.63
CA THR A 66 10.48 -8.26 -11.79
C THR A 66 11.24 -8.55 -13.08
N ARG A 67 10.73 -9.51 -13.88
CA ARG A 67 11.44 -10.01 -15.08
C ARG A 67 11.56 -8.98 -16.19
N ASN A 68 10.53 -8.15 -16.39
CA ASN A 68 10.54 -7.11 -17.41
C ASN A 68 11.40 -5.95 -16.90
N ALA A 69 12.52 -5.67 -17.58
CA ALA A 69 13.50 -4.68 -17.15
C ALA A 69 12.94 -3.25 -17.15
N SER A 70 12.14 -2.87 -18.16
CA SER A 70 11.53 -1.54 -18.23
C SER A 70 10.50 -1.36 -17.10
N VAL A 71 9.63 -2.35 -16.87
CA VAL A 71 8.66 -2.30 -15.76
C VAL A 71 9.37 -2.27 -14.40
N ARG A 72 10.50 -2.97 -14.28
CA ARG A 72 11.31 -2.97 -13.06
C ARG A 72 11.96 -1.62 -12.80
N GLU A 73 12.51 -0.97 -13.82
CA GLU A 73 13.12 0.36 -13.72
C GLU A 73 12.05 1.39 -13.30
N ASP A 74 10.90 1.41 -13.96
CA ASP A 74 9.78 2.28 -13.58
C ASP A 74 9.31 2.01 -12.14
N LEU A 75 9.18 0.74 -11.74
CA LEU A 75 8.80 0.35 -10.38
C LEU A 75 9.80 0.83 -9.32
N LEU A 76 11.09 0.78 -9.62
CA LEU A 76 12.13 1.20 -8.69
C LEU A 76 12.19 2.72 -8.59
N ASP A 77 12.13 3.45 -9.69
CA ASP A 77 12.14 4.92 -9.68
C ASP A 77 10.95 5.47 -8.87
N TYR A 78 9.73 4.96 -9.12
CA TYR A 78 8.56 5.33 -8.32
C TYR A 78 8.67 4.89 -6.86
N ALA A 79 9.16 3.68 -6.58
CA ALA A 79 9.33 3.23 -5.20
C ALA A 79 10.36 4.09 -4.45
N PHE A 80 11.45 4.52 -5.09
CA PHE A 80 12.45 5.37 -4.44
C PHE A 80 11.98 6.80 -4.22
N GLU A 81 11.18 7.37 -5.13
CA GLU A 81 10.60 8.70 -4.95
C GLU A 81 9.49 8.73 -3.89
N VAL A 82 8.77 7.63 -3.72
CA VAL A 82 7.64 7.51 -2.81
C VAL A 82 8.04 7.03 -1.41
N VAL A 83 9.20 6.40 -1.23
CA VAL A 83 9.49 5.64 -0.01
C VAL A 83 10.69 6.20 0.76
N ASP A 84 10.46 6.53 2.03
CA ASP A 84 11.54 6.68 3.00
C ASP A 84 12.14 5.30 3.33
N THR A 85 13.27 4.97 2.69
CA THR A 85 13.80 3.60 2.59
C THR A 85 14.87 3.24 3.62
N GLN A 86 15.33 4.15 4.48
CA GLN A 86 16.56 3.90 5.26
C GLN A 86 16.57 4.63 6.61
N SER A 87 15.85 4.10 7.62
CA SER A 87 16.10 4.44 9.03
C SER A 87 16.36 3.18 9.87
N GLU A 88 16.98 3.35 11.04
CA GLU A 88 17.15 2.27 12.05
C GLU A 88 15.81 1.59 12.41
N ASP A 89 14.69 2.31 12.25
CA ASP A 89 13.34 1.80 12.48
C ASP A 89 12.98 0.65 11.54
N SER A 90 13.62 0.56 10.35
CA SER A 90 13.38 -0.51 9.39
C SER A 90 13.84 -1.89 9.89
N ALA A 91 14.96 -1.95 10.62
CA ALA A 91 15.48 -3.21 11.15
C ALA A 91 14.62 -3.72 12.32
N PHE A 92 14.21 -2.80 13.20
CA PHE A 92 13.26 -3.09 14.27
C PHE A 92 11.93 -3.57 13.71
N ALA A 93 11.36 -2.85 12.74
CA ALA A 93 10.09 -3.20 12.13
C ALA A 93 10.13 -4.56 11.44
N ALA A 94 11.22 -4.87 10.72
CA ALA A 94 11.41 -6.18 10.10
C ALA A 94 11.48 -7.31 11.13
N ASP A 95 12.15 -7.10 12.28
CA ASP A 95 12.16 -8.09 13.36
C ASP A 95 10.80 -8.26 14.02
N PHE A 96 10.14 -7.15 14.32
CA PHE A 96 8.80 -7.14 14.86
C PHE A 96 7.82 -7.85 13.91
N GLY A 97 7.91 -7.59 12.60
CA GLY A 97 7.11 -8.25 11.57
C GLY A 97 7.28 -9.76 11.56
N ARG A 98 8.53 -10.24 11.57
CA ARG A 98 8.82 -11.68 11.64
C ARG A 98 8.24 -12.34 12.90
N ARG A 99 8.35 -11.67 14.06
CA ARG A 99 7.81 -12.18 15.33
C ARG A 99 6.29 -12.18 15.36
N LEU A 100 5.66 -11.13 14.81
CA LEU A 100 4.21 -11.04 14.72
C LEU A 100 3.65 -12.06 13.74
N ALA A 101 4.36 -12.38 12.66
CA ALA A 101 3.88 -13.31 11.63
C ALA A 101 3.45 -14.67 12.19
N ASP A 102 4.12 -15.14 13.23
CA ASP A 102 3.86 -16.42 13.89
C ASP A 102 2.94 -16.29 15.13
N ALA A 103 2.51 -15.06 15.47
CA ALA A 103 1.65 -14.80 16.61
C ALA A 103 0.17 -15.14 16.31
N PRO A 104 -0.59 -15.61 17.31
CA PRO A 104 -2.03 -15.87 17.16
C PRO A 104 -2.84 -14.65 16.74
N LEU A 105 -2.35 -13.45 17.04
CA LEU A 105 -3.01 -12.17 16.76
C LEU A 105 -3.37 -11.99 15.27
N VAL A 106 -2.53 -12.49 14.38
CA VAL A 106 -2.69 -12.34 12.92
C VAL A 106 -2.98 -13.66 12.21
N ALA A 107 -3.23 -14.73 12.97
CA ALA A 107 -3.37 -16.09 12.44
C ALA A 107 -4.61 -16.31 11.56
N SER A 108 -5.57 -15.38 11.55
CA SER A 108 -6.69 -15.43 10.60
C SER A 108 -6.22 -15.23 9.15
N LEU A 109 -5.14 -14.47 8.93
CA LEU A 109 -4.54 -14.30 7.60
C LEU A 109 -3.78 -15.57 7.20
N PRO A 110 -4.02 -16.08 5.97
CA PRO A 110 -3.50 -17.38 5.57
C PRO A 110 -1.99 -17.34 5.28
N ASP A 111 -1.52 -16.30 4.59
CA ASP A 111 -0.12 -16.20 4.20
C ASP A 111 0.73 -15.64 5.34
N ARG A 112 1.90 -16.23 5.54
CA ARG A 112 2.91 -15.70 6.48
C ARG A 112 3.48 -14.39 5.96
N ALA A 113 3.60 -14.21 4.65
CA ALA A 113 4.11 -12.98 4.06
C ALA A 113 3.22 -11.77 4.40
N ASP A 114 1.90 -11.90 4.24
CA ASP A 114 0.94 -10.84 4.56
C ASP A 114 0.98 -10.48 6.05
N ARG A 115 1.06 -11.49 6.92
CA ARG A 115 1.17 -11.29 8.37
C ARG A 115 2.44 -10.53 8.75
N GLU A 116 3.55 -10.84 8.08
CA GLU A 116 4.82 -10.14 8.27
C GLU A 116 4.74 -8.69 7.80
N LEU A 117 4.10 -8.41 6.66
CA LEU A 117 3.89 -7.04 6.15
C LEU A 117 3.02 -6.19 7.08
N LEU A 118 1.95 -6.76 7.64
CA LEU A 118 1.15 -6.07 8.67
C LEU A 118 2.00 -5.74 9.89
N GLY A 119 2.85 -6.68 10.33
CA GLY A 119 3.74 -6.44 11.46
C GLY A 119 4.79 -5.38 11.15
N ASN A 120 5.36 -5.36 9.95
CA ASN A 120 6.27 -4.29 9.53
C ASN A 120 5.58 -2.92 9.59
N ALA A 121 4.34 -2.81 9.11
CA ALA A 121 3.58 -1.57 9.16
C ALA A 121 3.33 -1.10 10.60
N ILE A 122 3.00 -2.01 11.52
CA ILE A 122 2.88 -1.69 12.95
C ILE A 122 4.23 -1.25 13.53
N GLY A 123 5.30 -1.98 13.21
CA GLY A 123 6.65 -1.69 13.69
C GLY A 123 7.18 -0.33 13.23
N LEU A 124 6.77 0.12 12.05
CA LEU A 124 7.07 1.45 11.49
C LEU A 124 6.11 2.54 11.99
N GLY A 125 5.21 2.23 12.93
CA GLY A 125 4.26 3.19 13.49
C GLY A 125 3.24 3.72 12.47
N CYS A 126 2.95 2.98 11.41
CA CYS A 126 1.99 3.42 10.39
C CYS A 126 0.55 3.40 10.93
N ASP A 127 -0.23 4.44 10.63
CA ASP A 127 -1.67 4.47 10.97
C ASP A 127 -2.55 3.61 10.06
N VAL A 128 -2.06 3.33 8.86
CA VAL A 128 -2.81 2.69 7.77
C VAL A 128 -1.92 1.72 7.02
N PHE A 129 -2.48 0.57 6.69
CA PHE A 129 -1.99 -0.40 5.71
C PHE A 129 -2.95 -0.42 4.52
N CYS A 130 -2.46 0.03 3.36
CA CYS A 130 -3.24 0.10 2.13
C CYS A 130 -2.99 -1.17 1.30
N THR A 131 -4.05 -1.89 0.95
CA THR A 131 -3.98 -3.11 0.13
C THR A 131 -5.20 -3.26 -0.77
N SER A 132 -4.99 -3.83 -1.95
CA SER A 132 -6.07 -4.20 -2.89
C SER A 132 -6.41 -5.70 -2.82
N ASP A 133 -5.75 -6.47 -1.93
CA ASP A 133 -6.02 -7.90 -1.77
C ASP A 133 -7.35 -8.14 -1.05
N ARG A 134 -8.39 -8.20 -1.89
CA ARG A 134 -9.74 -8.54 -1.50
C ARG A 134 -9.89 -10.00 -1.11
N SER A 135 -9.13 -10.90 -1.74
CA SER A 135 -9.29 -12.34 -1.57
C SER A 135 -8.86 -12.83 -0.20
N THR A 136 -7.86 -12.19 0.40
CA THR A 136 -7.35 -12.59 1.72
C THR A 136 -7.47 -11.48 2.76
N ILE A 137 -6.67 -10.42 2.68
CA ILE A 137 -6.50 -9.44 3.76
C ILE A 137 -7.80 -8.70 4.03
N ILE A 138 -8.43 -8.12 3.00
CA ILE A 138 -9.64 -7.31 3.20
C ILE A 138 -10.83 -8.17 3.65
N ASN A 139 -11.00 -9.37 3.09
CA ASN A 139 -12.08 -10.28 3.49
C ASN A 139 -11.92 -10.78 4.94
N LYS A 140 -10.68 -10.90 5.42
CA LYS A 140 -10.39 -11.45 6.74
C LYS A 140 -10.08 -10.41 7.81
N ARG A 141 -9.87 -9.14 7.46
CA ARG A 141 -9.52 -8.09 8.44
C ARG A 141 -10.54 -7.95 9.57
N GLY A 142 -11.83 -8.26 9.33
CA GLY A 142 -12.86 -8.26 10.39
C GLY A 142 -12.71 -9.39 11.41
N GLN A 143 -11.88 -10.39 11.13
CA GLN A 143 -11.52 -11.49 12.04
C GLN A 143 -10.23 -11.18 12.81
N LEU A 144 -9.53 -10.10 12.45
CA LEU A 144 -8.38 -9.64 13.23
C LEU A 144 -8.89 -8.96 14.50
N PRO A 145 -8.17 -9.09 15.62
CA PRO A 145 -8.41 -8.27 16.79
C PRO A 145 -8.16 -6.80 16.46
N GLN A 146 -8.52 -5.90 17.38
CA GLN A 146 -8.22 -4.49 17.19
C GLN A 146 -6.71 -4.28 17.14
N LEU A 147 -6.20 -3.97 15.94
CA LEU A 147 -4.81 -3.60 15.72
C LEU A 147 -4.65 -2.08 15.82
N PRO A 148 -3.46 -1.56 16.18
CA PRO A 148 -3.13 -0.14 16.10
C PRO A 148 -2.88 0.31 14.65
N LEU A 149 -3.53 -0.34 13.67
CA LEU A 149 -3.30 -0.19 12.25
C LEU A 149 -4.64 -0.37 11.53
N ARG A 150 -5.04 0.62 10.72
CA ARG A 150 -6.24 0.50 9.87
C ARG A 150 -5.87 -0.19 8.56
N ILE A 151 -6.61 -1.22 8.18
CA ILE A 151 -6.41 -1.91 6.91
C ILE A 151 -7.46 -1.39 5.93
N LEU A 152 -7.02 -0.69 4.89
CA LEU A 152 -7.90 0.00 3.93
C LEU A 152 -7.60 -0.43 2.49
N THR A 153 -8.64 -0.48 1.67
CA THR A 153 -8.51 -0.42 0.21
C THR A 153 -8.23 1.01 -0.24
N PRO A 154 -7.72 1.23 -1.47
CA PRO A 154 -7.59 2.57 -2.02
C PRO A 154 -8.89 3.38 -2.00
N VAL A 155 -10.01 2.76 -2.35
CA VAL A 155 -11.34 3.39 -2.31
C VAL A 155 -11.71 3.83 -0.89
N GLU A 156 -11.42 3.01 0.12
CA GLU A 156 -11.69 3.37 1.52
C GLU A 156 -10.76 4.47 2.01
N TRP A 157 -9.47 4.42 1.65
CA TRP A 157 -8.54 5.51 1.93
C TRP A 157 -9.05 6.81 1.32
N TRP A 158 -9.47 6.80 0.06
CA TRP A 158 -10.07 7.96 -0.57
C TRP A 158 -11.31 8.43 0.16
N ALA A 159 -12.23 7.53 0.54
CA ALA A 159 -13.43 7.89 1.28
C ALA A 159 -13.14 8.58 2.62
N HIS A 160 -12.03 8.23 3.28
CA HIS A 160 -11.58 8.91 4.51
C HIS A 160 -11.04 10.32 4.26
N VAL A 161 -10.37 10.55 3.14
CA VAL A 161 -9.72 11.83 2.82
C VAL A 161 -10.68 12.78 2.09
N LYS A 162 -11.60 12.25 1.27
CA LYS A 162 -12.53 13.01 0.42
C LYS A 162 -13.29 14.14 1.14
N PRO A 163 -13.83 13.95 2.36
CA PRO A 163 -14.51 15.05 3.07
C PRO A 163 -13.63 16.26 3.32
N TRP A 164 -12.32 16.04 3.45
CA TRP A 164 -11.35 17.08 3.71
C TRP A 164 -10.85 17.72 2.41
N GLY A 165 -11.04 17.11 1.24
CA GLY A 165 -10.54 17.63 -0.04
C GLY A 165 -10.96 19.08 -0.35
N GLY A 166 -12.12 19.52 0.16
CA GLY A 166 -12.60 20.90 0.02
C GLY A 166 -12.01 21.93 1.00
N LEU A 167 -11.30 21.50 2.04
CA LEU A 167 -10.62 22.39 3.01
C LEU A 167 -9.23 22.83 2.55
N TRP A 168 -8.80 22.35 1.38
CA TRP A 168 -7.48 22.58 0.82
C TRP A 168 -7.55 23.18 -0.60
N CYS A 169 -8.66 23.90 -0.88
CA CYS A 169 -8.89 24.68 -2.09
C CYS A 169 -8.22 26.05 -2.02
#